data_AF-A0A4R8EQV2-F1
#
_entry.id   AF-A0A4R8EQV2-F1
#
_cell.length_a   1.000
_cell.length_b   1.000
_cell.length_c   1.000
_cell.angle_alpha   90.00
_cell.angle_beta   90.00
_cell.angle_gamma   90.00
#
_symmetry.space_group_name_H-M   'P 1'
#
loop_
_entity.id
_entity.type
_entity.pdbx_description
1 polymer ?
#
loop_
_entity_poly.entity_id
_entity_poly.type
_entity_poly.pdbx_seq_one_letter_code
_entity_poly.pdbx_strand_id
1 'polypeptide(L)'
;MIRLIKIIFFSVMLLVSSIVFSKMVFTIPPIIVSEDRIFSLKDIFPETKSDRTISYIVNDKIIYSEKELSKILYGLMSSYYSDFDLVFEESTVTVVYKNENQHIDVHYIELENFLQQKIKEYDNSLTVNSIDLKVLPEKVLSAEVIRIFQSYDKLYVNLNIKDDKNNQKTLTVIANVSKYEKVLVYSKDLTRGTILNEELTEPATKNVLSINNKPVDLELIRSGSYELTKDVKKGEIVDSIYLRRIPDVKAGDIVTVLVEFEGITVSTLARAMANANFGDTLSVRNVESGNIITGKLKEGPILMVSLGGSQK
;
A
#
# COMPACT_ATOMS: atom_id res chain seq x y z
N MET A 1 58.02 -61.28 -7.41
CA MET A 1 57.67 -61.12 -8.84
C MET A 1 56.19 -61.42 -9.16
N ILE A 2 55.58 -62.45 -8.55
CA ILE A 2 54.17 -62.85 -8.80
C ILE A 2 53.12 -61.83 -8.28
N ARG A 3 53.42 -61.06 -7.22
CA ARG A 3 52.51 -60.00 -6.72
C ARG A 3 52.45 -58.76 -7.62
N LEU A 4 53.54 -58.45 -8.34
CA LEU A 4 53.60 -57.24 -9.19
C LEU A 4 52.81 -57.43 -10.50
N ILE A 5 52.84 -58.65 -11.06
CA ILE A 5 52.10 -58.99 -12.29
C ILE A 5 50.57 -59.00 -12.06
N LYS A 6 50.11 -59.42 -10.88
CA LYS A 6 48.68 -59.38 -10.53
C LYS A 6 48.13 -57.96 -10.39
N ILE A 7 48.93 -57.02 -9.88
CA ILE A 7 48.51 -55.62 -9.72
C ILE A 7 48.43 -54.91 -11.08
N ILE A 8 49.34 -55.20 -12.00
CA ILE A 8 49.31 -54.63 -13.35
C ILE A 8 48.13 -55.20 -14.15
N PHE A 9 47.82 -56.50 -14.04
CA PHE A 9 46.67 -57.08 -14.75
C PHE A 9 45.32 -56.59 -14.19
N PHE A 10 45.23 -56.37 -12.87
CA PHE A 10 44.04 -55.80 -12.24
C PHE A 10 43.89 -54.30 -12.55
N SER A 11 45.00 -53.56 -12.66
CA SER A 11 45.00 -52.14 -13.04
C SER A 11 44.65 -51.92 -14.51
N VAL A 12 45.01 -52.84 -15.41
CA VAL A 12 44.63 -52.75 -16.83
C VAL A 12 43.18 -53.21 -17.04
N MET A 13 42.66 -54.16 -16.26
CA MET A 13 41.22 -54.49 -16.29
C MET A 13 40.33 -53.40 -15.68
N LEU A 14 40.79 -52.67 -14.65
CA LEU A 14 40.03 -51.55 -14.05
C LEU A 14 40.05 -50.27 -14.89
N LEU A 15 41.04 -50.11 -15.78
CA LEU A 15 41.06 -49.01 -16.76
C LEU A 15 40.20 -49.28 -18.00
N VAL A 16 39.73 -50.53 -18.19
CA VAL A 16 38.83 -50.88 -19.31
C VAL A 16 37.36 -50.99 -18.86
N SER A 17 37.06 -50.99 -17.56
CA SER A 17 35.69 -51.08 -17.04
C SER A 17 35.08 -49.76 -16.57
N SER A 18 35.74 -48.63 -16.75
CA SER A 18 35.21 -47.29 -16.42
C SER A 18 34.94 -46.41 -17.63
N ILE A 19 34.67 -47.02 -18.79
CA ILE A 19 33.79 -46.39 -19.79
C ILE A 19 32.36 -46.60 -19.28
N VAL A 20 32.05 -45.96 -18.14
CA VAL A 20 30.68 -45.75 -17.72
C VAL A 20 30.14 -44.78 -18.76
N PHE A 21 29.27 -45.28 -19.63
CA PHE A 21 28.48 -44.48 -20.55
C PHE A 21 27.74 -43.42 -19.73
N SER A 22 28.33 -42.23 -19.62
CA SER A 22 27.64 -41.05 -19.11
C SER A 22 26.66 -40.66 -20.20
N LYS A 23 25.37 -40.91 -19.96
CA LYS A 23 24.30 -40.43 -20.84
C LYS A 23 24.45 -38.93 -21.01
N MET A 24 24.50 -38.46 -22.25
CA MET A 24 24.74 -37.05 -22.55
C MET A 24 23.46 -36.27 -22.31
N VAL A 25 23.47 -35.26 -21.43
CA VAL A 25 22.28 -34.45 -21.14
C VAL A 25 22.42 -33.11 -21.84
N PHE A 26 21.42 -32.77 -22.64
CA PHE A 26 21.32 -31.50 -23.35
C PHE A 26 20.20 -30.67 -22.75
N THR A 27 20.56 -29.52 -22.17
CA THR A 27 19.60 -28.56 -21.63
C THR A 27 19.15 -27.60 -22.72
N ILE A 28 17.84 -27.42 -22.86
CA ILE A 28 17.22 -26.53 -23.83
C ILE A 28 16.67 -25.29 -23.10
N PRO A 29 17.21 -24.10 -23.39
CA PRO A 29 16.74 -22.86 -22.76
C PRO A 29 15.35 -22.47 -23.27
N PRO A 30 14.59 -21.65 -22.53
CA PRO A 30 13.25 -21.21 -22.93
C PRO A 30 13.27 -20.23 -24.11
N ILE A 31 14.40 -19.57 -24.33
CA ILE A 31 14.61 -18.63 -25.44
C ILE A 31 15.90 -19.00 -26.17
N ILE A 32 15.79 -19.20 -27.48
CA ILE A 32 16.91 -19.46 -28.40
C ILE A 32 17.00 -18.30 -29.39
N VAL A 33 18.19 -17.77 -29.59
CA VAL A 33 18.43 -16.66 -30.52
C VAL A 33 19.16 -17.21 -31.74
N SER A 34 18.58 -17.03 -32.91
CA SER A 34 19.19 -17.40 -34.20
C SER A 34 19.71 -16.15 -34.90
N GLU A 35 20.93 -16.20 -35.40
CA GLU A 35 21.59 -15.06 -36.08
C GLU A 35 21.08 -14.85 -37.52
N ASP A 36 20.36 -15.83 -38.08
CA ASP A 36 19.74 -15.76 -39.39
C ASP A 36 18.27 -16.24 -39.34
N ARG A 37 17.59 -16.27 -40.49
CA ARG A 37 16.20 -16.76 -40.58
C ARG A 37 16.11 -18.29 -40.57
N ILE A 38 17.17 -19.00 -40.21
CA ILE A 38 17.28 -20.46 -40.24
C ILE A 38 17.54 -20.96 -38.82
N PHE A 39 16.49 -21.43 -38.17
CA PHE A 39 16.66 -22.11 -36.89
C PHE A 39 17.37 -23.45 -37.13
N SER A 40 18.51 -23.64 -36.48
CA SER A 40 19.44 -24.75 -36.72
C SER A 40 19.90 -25.42 -35.42
N LEU A 41 20.54 -26.58 -35.54
CA LEU A 41 21.13 -27.26 -34.37
C LEU A 41 22.23 -26.42 -33.72
N LYS A 42 22.98 -25.62 -34.48
CA LYS A 42 24.02 -24.75 -33.93
C LYS A 42 23.48 -23.63 -33.05
N ASP A 43 22.24 -23.19 -33.29
CA ASP A 43 21.60 -22.18 -32.44
C ASP A 43 21.34 -22.70 -31.02
N ILE A 44 21.22 -24.02 -30.86
CA ILE A 44 21.02 -24.68 -29.55
C ILE A 44 22.35 -25.23 -29.01
N PHE A 45 23.16 -25.82 -29.89
CA PHE A 45 24.40 -26.51 -29.56
C PHE A 45 25.53 -25.97 -30.42
N PRO A 46 26.15 -24.83 -30.05
CA PRO A 46 27.17 -24.18 -30.87
C PRO A 46 28.36 -25.08 -31.22
N GLU A 47 28.67 -26.04 -30.34
CA GLU A 47 29.78 -26.99 -30.47
C GLU A 47 29.49 -28.19 -31.40
N THR A 48 28.29 -28.28 -32.00
CA THR A 48 27.96 -29.39 -32.90
C THR A 48 28.79 -29.33 -34.19
N LYS A 49 29.40 -30.47 -34.55
CA LYS A 49 30.20 -30.61 -35.78
C LYS A 49 29.35 -30.55 -37.05
N SER A 50 28.08 -30.94 -36.96
CA SER A 50 27.16 -30.95 -38.08
C SER A 50 25.99 -30.06 -37.76
N ASP A 51 25.81 -29.04 -38.58
CA ASP A 51 24.65 -28.18 -38.49
C ASP A 51 23.50 -28.74 -39.33
N ARG A 52 22.29 -28.72 -38.79
CA ARG A 52 21.07 -29.12 -39.51
C ARG A 52 19.99 -28.11 -39.25
N THR A 53 19.33 -27.68 -40.32
CA THR A 53 18.15 -26.84 -40.25
C THR A 53 17.01 -27.58 -39.57
N ILE A 54 16.44 -26.94 -38.55
CA ILE A 54 15.23 -27.35 -37.86
C ILE A 54 14.01 -26.70 -38.54
N SER A 55 14.05 -25.38 -38.78
CA SER A 55 12.96 -24.65 -39.44
C SER A 55 13.41 -23.28 -39.97
N TYR A 56 12.52 -22.61 -40.72
CA TYR A 56 12.73 -21.25 -41.20
C TYR A 56 11.87 -20.26 -40.41
N ILE A 57 12.49 -19.20 -39.89
CA ILE A 57 11.86 -18.15 -39.09
C ILE A 57 11.17 -17.13 -40.00
N VAL A 58 9.85 -17.27 -40.14
CA VAL A 58 9.04 -16.42 -41.03
C VAL A 58 8.64 -15.10 -40.34
N ASN A 59 8.09 -15.16 -39.13
CA ASN A 59 7.49 -14.01 -38.42
C ASN A 59 8.36 -13.52 -37.24
N ASP A 60 9.67 -13.47 -37.45
CA ASP A 60 10.72 -13.02 -36.52
C ASP A 60 10.84 -13.82 -35.20
N LYS A 61 9.85 -14.66 -34.88
CA LYS A 61 9.90 -15.69 -33.85
C LYS A 61 9.11 -16.94 -34.26
N ILE A 62 9.48 -18.06 -33.66
CA ILE A 62 8.73 -19.33 -33.71
C ILE A 62 8.63 -19.85 -32.28
N ILE A 63 7.48 -20.42 -31.93
CA ILE A 63 7.27 -21.03 -30.61
C ILE A 63 7.05 -22.52 -30.82
N TYR A 64 7.74 -23.33 -30.04
CA TYR A 64 7.55 -24.76 -29.97
C TYR A 64 7.04 -25.16 -28.60
N SER A 65 6.13 -26.13 -28.54
CA SER A 65 5.96 -26.91 -27.31
C SER A 65 7.16 -27.81 -27.08
N GLU A 66 7.45 -28.12 -25.82
CA GLU A 66 8.47 -29.11 -25.41
C GLU A 66 8.34 -30.40 -26.24
N LYS A 67 7.12 -30.91 -26.37
CA LYS A 67 6.83 -32.15 -27.10
C LYS A 67 7.21 -32.09 -28.58
N GLU A 68 6.89 -30.97 -29.24
CA GLU A 68 7.19 -30.79 -30.67
C GLU A 68 8.69 -30.66 -30.91
N LEU A 69 9.37 -29.80 -30.15
CA LEU A 69 10.80 -29.58 -30.32
C LEU A 69 11.60 -30.82 -29.93
N SER A 70 11.22 -31.48 -28.84
CA SER A 70 11.81 -32.75 -28.41
C SER A 70 11.77 -33.80 -29.51
N LYS A 71 10.61 -34.00 -30.17
CA LYS A 71 10.49 -34.95 -31.28
C LYS A 71 11.45 -34.64 -32.43
N ILE A 72 11.59 -33.37 -32.78
CA ILE A 72 12.48 -32.93 -33.86
C ILE A 72 13.94 -33.15 -33.47
N LEU A 73 14.33 -32.70 -32.27
CA LEU A 73 15.70 -32.83 -31.77
C LEU A 73 16.11 -34.29 -31.60
N TYR A 74 15.24 -35.15 -31.07
CA TYR A 74 15.52 -36.59 -31.00
C TYR A 74 15.79 -37.19 -32.39
N GLY A 75 14.99 -36.82 -33.39
CA GLY A 75 15.17 -37.27 -34.77
C GLY A 75 16.49 -36.80 -35.39
N LEU A 76 16.93 -35.57 -35.09
CA LEU A 76 18.17 -35.02 -35.63
C LEU A 76 19.42 -35.52 -34.89
N MET A 77 19.35 -35.64 -33.57
CA MET A 77 20.49 -35.93 -32.70
C MET A 77 20.80 -37.43 -32.59
N SER A 78 19.82 -38.31 -32.80
CA SER A 78 20.02 -39.77 -32.82
C SER A 78 21.01 -40.25 -33.89
N SER A 79 21.27 -39.45 -34.92
CA SER A 79 22.31 -39.72 -35.92
C SER A 79 23.74 -39.47 -35.41
N TYR A 80 23.90 -38.75 -34.29
CA TYR A 80 25.19 -38.29 -33.78
C TYR A 80 25.48 -38.80 -32.37
N TYR A 81 24.45 -39.07 -31.58
CA TYR A 81 24.55 -39.52 -30.19
C TYR A 81 23.75 -40.79 -29.97
N SER A 82 24.40 -41.83 -29.44
CA SER A 82 23.78 -43.14 -29.19
C SER A 82 22.93 -43.19 -27.92
N ASP A 83 23.21 -42.32 -26.94
CA ASP A 83 22.49 -42.26 -25.66
C ASP A 83 22.51 -40.83 -25.11
N PHE A 84 21.37 -40.14 -25.13
CA PHE A 84 21.22 -38.77 -24.67
C PHE A 84 19.82 -38.49 -24.11
N ASP A 85 19.73 -37.45 -23.28
CA ASP A 85 18.48 -36.87 -22.78
C ASP A 85 18.38 -35.39 -23.16
N LEU A 86 17.15 -34.95 -23.41
CA LEU A 86 16.80 -33.54 -23.56
C LEU A 86 16.06 -33.07 -22.32
N VAL A 87 16.54 -32.01 -21.68
CA VAL A 87 15.91 -31.38 -20.51
C VAL A 87 15.53 -29.95 -20.87
N PHE A 88 14.24 -29.64 -20.81
CA PHE A 88 13.73 -28.31 -21.12
C PHE A 88 13.54 -27.51 -19.83
N GLU A 89 13.97 -26.26 -19.82
CA GLU A 89 13.76 -25.36 -18.67
C GLU A 89 12.30 -24.92 -18.52
N GLU A 90 11.55 -24.86 -19.63
CA GLU A 90 10.14 -24.51 -19.68
C GLU A 90 9.35 -25.41 -20.65
N SER A 91 8.02 -25.45 -20.50
CA SER A 91 7.11 -26.25 -21.36
C SER A 91 6.99 -25.72 -22.80
N THR A 92 7.49 -24.51 -23.05
CA THR A 92 7.54 -23.88 -24.37
C THR A 92 8.91 -23.26 -24.61
N VAL A 93 9.37 -23.34 -25.86
CA VAL A 93 10.65 -22.74 -26.29
C VAL A 93 10.37 -21.74 -27.40
N THR A 94 10.85 -20.51 -27.22
CA THR A 94 10.73 -19.43 -28.19
C THR A 94 12.04 -19.25 -28.93
N VAL A 95 12.03 -19.41 -30.25
CA VAL A 95 13.16 -19.11 -31.13
C VAL A 95 12.95 -17.73 -31.73
N VAL A 96 13.93 -16.84 -31.60
CA VAL A 96 13.86 -15.46 -32.07
C VAL A 96 14.96 -15.22 -33.12
N TYR A 97 14.59 -14.62 -34.25
CA TYR A 97 15.58 -14.15 -35.23
C TYR A 97 16.17 -12.82 -34.75
N LYS A 98 17.49 -12.78 -34.62
CA LYS A 98 18.25 -11.58 -34.27
C LYS A 98 18.41 -10.70 -35.49
N ASN A 99 17.44 -9.84 -35.73
CA ASN A 99 17.56 -8.79 -36.74
C ASN A 99 18.34 -7.61 -36.13
N GLU A 100 19.47 -7.21 -36.73
CA GLU A 100 20.24 -6.03 -36.31
C GLU A 100 19.41 -4.73 -36.31
N ASN A 101 18.23 -4.73 -36.97
CA ASN A 101 17.29 -3.61 -37.01
C ASN A 101 15.99 -3.84 -36.22
N GLN A 102 15.91 -4.86 -35.37
CA GLN A 102 14.83 -4.95 -34.37
C GLN A 102 15.29 -4.29 -33.08
N HIS A 103 14.88 -3.04 -32.90
CA HIS A 103 14.46 -2.62 -31.57
C HIS A 103 13.48 -3.70 -31.09
N ILE A 104 13.86 -4.48 -30.08
CA ILE A 104 12.87 -5.14 -29.24
C ILE A 104 11.93 -4.00 -28.86
N ASP A 105 10.65 -4.11 -29.25
CA ASP A 105 9.62 -3.13 -28.89
C ASP A 105 9.35 -3.32 -27.40
N VAL A 106 10.34 -2.91 -26.61
CA VAL A 106 10.31 -2.92 -25.18
C VAL A 106 9.34 -1.81 -24.84
N HIS A 107 8.11 -2.21 -24.52
CA HIS A 107 7.12 -1.29 -24.01
C HIS A 107 7.58 -0.83 -22.64
N TYR A 108 8.36 0.25 -22.61
CA TYR A 108 8.77 0.88 -21.37
C TYR A 108 7.54 1.47 -20.70
N ILE A 109 7.40 1.23 -19.40
CA ILE A 109 6.31 1.82 -18.65
C ILE A 109 6.60 3.32 -18.53
N GLU A 110 5.64 4.14 -18.93
CA GLU A 110 5.59 5.55 -18.56
C GLU A 110 5.31 5.65 -17.06
N LEU A 111 6.38 5.61 -16.27
CA LEU A 111 6.30 5.40 -14.83
C LEU A 111 5.54 6.52 -14.11
N GLU A 112 5.59 7.74 -14.63
CA GLU A 112 4.79 8.85 -14.12
C GLU A 112 3.28 8.56 -14.26
N ASN A 113 2.82 8.13 -15.43
CA ASN A 113 1.42 7.80 -15.68
C ASN A 113 0.96 6.60 -14.84
N PHE A 114 1.82 5.57 -14.74
CA PHE A 114 1.58 4.43 -13.85
C PHE A 114 1.41 4.87 -12.39
N LEU A 115 2.29 5.74 -11.90
CA LEU A 115 2.22 6.25 -10.52
C LEU A 115 0.99 7.12 -10.30
N GLN A 116 0.67 8.04 -11.21
CA GLN A 116 -0.54 8.85 -11.13
C GLN A 116 -1.80 7.96 -11.05
N GLN A 117 -1.88 6.91 -11.86
CA GLN A 117 -2.97 5.94 -11.80
C GLN A 117 -3.03 5.24 -10.44
N LYS A 118 -1.89 4.72 -9.95
CA LYS A 118 -1.84 3.99 -8.67
C LYS A 118 -2.16 4.87 -7.47
N ILE A 119 -1.77 6.15 -7.50
CA ILE A 119 -2.13 7.13 -6.47
C ILE A 119 -3.64 7.39 -6.48
N LYS A 120 -4.25 7.51 -7.67
CA LYS A 120 -5.70 7.70 -7.81
C LYS A 120 -6.50 6.47 -7.37
N GLU A 121 -5.96 5.26 -7.58
CA GLU A 121 -6.53 4.01 -7.05
C GLU A 121 -6.44 3.93 -5.52
N TYR A 122 -5.39 4.50 -4.92
CA TYR A 122 -5.19 4.56 -3.46
C TYR A 122 -6.18 5.53 -2.78
N ASP A 123 -6.26 6.76 -3.27
CA ASP A 123 -7.23 7.76 -2.82
C ASP A 123 -7.54 8.72 -3.97
N ASN A 124 -8.77 8.63 -4.49
CA ASN A 124 -9.23 9.39 -5.64
C ASN A 124 -9.49 10.88 -5.33
N SER A 125 -9.49 11.27 -4.05
CA SER A 125 -9.66 12.65 -3.61
C SER A 125 -8.35 13.44 -3.56
N LEU A 126 -7.22 12.74 -3.68
CA LEU A 126 -5.91 13.36 -3.73
C LEU A 126 -5.64 14.00 -5.09
N THR A 127 -5.10 15.21 -5.06
CA THR A 127 -4.51 15.89 -6.21
C THR A 127 -3.01 15.70 -6.15
N VAL A 128 -2.41 15.10 -7.18
CA VAL A 128 -0.94 14.96 -7.28
C VAL A 128 -0.34 16.28 -7.74
N ASN A 129 0.48 16.91 -6.89
CA ASN A 129 1.16 18.16 -7.21
C ASN A 129 2.48 17.91 -7.95
N SER A 130 3.24 16.91 -7.52
CA SER A 130 4.51 16.50 -8.15
C SER A 130 4.93 15.11 -7.70
N ILE A 131 5.77 14.45 -8.49
CA ILE A 131 6.37 13.15 -8.19
C ILE A 131 7.89 13.29 -8.33
N ASP A 132 8.64 12.87 -7.30
CA ASP A 132 10.11 12.88 -7.36
C ASP A 132 10.62 11.66 -8.14
N LEU A 133 10.96 11.89 -9.40
CA LEU A 133 11.44 10.86 -10.31
C LEU A 133 12.98 10.73 -10.32
N LYS A 134 13.72 11.50 -9.52
CA LYS A 134 15.20 11.56 -9.61
C LYS A 134 15.91 10.24 -9.26
N VAL A 135 15.24 9.37 -8.51
CA VAL A 135 15.80 8.09 -8.03
C VAL A 135 15.52 6.96 -9.04
N LEU A 136 14.88 7.25 -10.17
CA LEU A 136 14.38 6.24 -11.10
C LEU A 136 15.37 6.01 -12.26
N PRO A 137 15.52 4.76 -12.72
CA PRO A 137 16.21 4.49 -13.97
C PRO A 137 15.42 5.05 -15.16
N GLU A 138 16.12 5.51 -16.19
CA GLU A 138 15.52 6.11 -17.40
C GLU A 138 14.59 5.14 -18.14
N LYS A 139 14.80 3.84 -17.99
CA LYS A 139 14.07 2.79 -18.70
C LYS A 139 13.58 1.72 -17.73
N VAL A 140 12.26 1.57 -17.65
CA VAL A 140 11.57 0.63 -16.75
C VAL A 140 10.77 -0.36 -17.57
N LEU A 141 11.10 -1.65 -17.46
CA LEU A 141 10.41 -2.76 -18.12
C LEU A 141 9.13 -3.14 -17.39
N SER A 142 9.19 -3.18 -16.05
CA SER A 142 8.04 -3.46 -15.21
C SER A 142 8.15 -2.72 -13.89
N ALA A 143 6.99 -2.39 -13.32
CA ALA A 143 6.86 -1.75 -12.03
C ALA A 143 5.67 -2.36 -11.29
N GLU A 144 5.89 -2.73 -10.03
CA GLU A 144 4.86 -3.25 -9.13
C GLU A 144 4.87 -2.43 -7.84
N VAL A 145 3.69 -1.99 -7.40
CA VAL A 145 3.55 -1.28 -6.13
C VAL A 145 3.51 -2.30 -5.00
N ILE A 146 4.50 -2.21 -4.10
CA ILE A 146 4.56 -3.04 -2.89
C ILE A 146 3.64 -2.46 -1.81
N ARG A 147 3.75 -1.14 -1.59
CA ARG A 147 2.97 -0.42 -0.59
C ARG A 147 2.86 1.05 -0.93
N ILE A 148 1.76 1.66 -0.50
CA ILE A 148 1.55 3.10 -0.49
C ILE A 148 1.21 3.51 0.94
N PHE A 149 1.88 4.53 1.45
CA PHE A 149 1.51 5.14 2.73
C PHE A 149 1.67 6.65 2.67
N GLN A 150 0.83 7.35 3.43
CA GLN A 150 0.77 8.80 3.44
C GLN A 150 1.28 9.37 4.76
N SER A 151 1.99 10.49 4.68
CA SER A 151 2.32 11.35 5.82
C SER A 151 2.08 12.80 5.40
N TYR A 152 1.02 13.41 5.92
CA TYR A 152 0.59 14.76 5.55
C TYR A 152 0.43 14.92 4.03
N ASP A 153 1.13 15.87 3.43
CA ASP A 153 1.16 16.19 2.00
C ASP A 153 2.13 15.30 1.20
N LYS A 154 2.75 14.29 1.83
CA LYS A 154 3.68 13.37 1.18
C LYS A 154 3.11 11.97 1.13
N LEU A 155 3.15 11.40 -0.07
CA LEU A 155 2.77 10.04 -0.36
C LEU A 155 4.00 9.24 -0.76
N TYR A 156 4.28 8.17 -0.03
CA TYR A 156 5.43 7.30 -0.26
C TYR A 156 4.94 6.06 -0.98
N VAL A 157 5.43 5.87 -2.20
CA VAL A 157 5.10 4.73 -3.06
C VAL A 157 6.33 3.84 -3.15
N ASN A 158 6.28 2.69 -2.49
CA ASN A 158 7.32 1.69 -2.60
C ASN A 158 7.06 0.81 -3.80
N LEU A 159 8.05 0.71 -4.67
CA LEU A 159 7.99 -0.02 -5.93
C LEU A 159 9.04 -1.11 -5.97
N ASN A 160 8.67 -2.24 -6.58
CA ASN A 160 9.60 -3.18 -7.16
C ASN A 160 9.68 -2.89 -8.66
N ILE A 161 10.85 -2.57 -9.18
CA ILE A 161 11.04 -2.25 -10.59
C ILE A 161 12.03 -3.20 -11.25
N LYS A 162 11.85 -3.39 -12.55
CA LYS A 162 12.78 -4.10 -13.42
C LYS A 162 13.31 -3.15 -14.47
N ASP A 163 14.62 -2.92 -14.51
CA ASP A 163 15.25 -2.05 -15.51
C ASP A 163 15.53 -2.77 -16.83
N ASP A 164 15.94 -2.00 -17.85
CA ASP A 164 16.26 -2.49 -19.20
C ASP A 164 17.39 -3.54 -19.24
N LYS A 165 18.18 -3.63 -18.16
CA LYS A 165 19.22 -4.65 -17.96
C LYS A 165 18.72 -5.85 -17.16
N ASN A 166 17.41 -6.01 -17.00
CA ASN A 166 16.79 -7.10 -16.26
C ASN A 166 17.13 -7.11 -14.75
N ASN A 167 17.68 -6.02 -14.21
CA ASN A 167 17.95 -5.93 -12.78
C ASN A 167 16.68 -5.56 -12.02
N GLN A 168 16.46 -6.25 -10.91
CA GLN A 168 15.35 -5.97 -10.01
C GLN A 168 15.81 -5.05 -8.87
N LYS A 169 15.07 -3.97 -8.63
CA LYS A 169 15.39 -2.98 -7.58
C LYS A 169 14.13 -2.59 -6.83
N THR A 170 14.27 -2.45 -5.51
CA THR A 170 13.24 -1.82 -4.68
C THR A 170 13.59 -0.36 -4.46
N LEU A 171 12.63 0.52 -4.72
CA LEU A 171 12.80 1.95 -4.53
C LEU A 171 11.55 2.59 -3.95
N THR A 172 11.72 3.78 -3.39
CA THR A 172 10.62 4.59 -2.86
C THR A 172 10.53 5.86 -3.67
N VAL A 173 9.38 6.09 -4.28
CA VAL A 173 9.02 7.35 -4.93
C VAL A 173 8.21 8.18 -3.96
N ILE A 174 8.51 9.48 -3.90
CA ILE A 174 7.78 10.44 -3.07
C ILE A 174 6.93 11.31 -3.99
N ALA A 175 5.61 11.29 -3.80
CA ALA A 175 4.70 12.23 -4.45
C ALA A 175 4.22 13.28 -3.44
N ASN A 176 4.24 14.55 -3.83
CA ASN A 176 3.60 15.61 -3.08
C ASN A 176 2.14 15.69 -3.51
N VAL A 177 1.22 15.61 -2.56
CA VAL A 177 -0.23 15.55 -2.79
C VAL A 177 -0.97 16.63 -2.00
N SER A 178 -2.12 17.03 -2.52
CA SER A 178 -3.05 17.94 -1.85
C SER A 178 -4.42 17.27 -1.72
N LYS A 179 -5.15 17.57 -0.64
CA LYS A 179 -6.55 17.16 -0.48
C LYS A 179 -7.39 18.38 -0.15
N TYR A 180 -8.22 18.82 -1.10
CA TYR A 180 -9.04 20.01 -0.93
C TYR A 180 -10.42 19.63 -0.41
N GLU A 181 -10.72 20.03 0.81
CA GLU A 181 -12.01 19.78 1.44
C GLU A 181 -12.67 21.10 1.83
N LYS A 182 -14.00 21.08 1.93
CA LYS A 182 -14.78 22.19 2.48
C LYS A 182 -14.71 22.12 3.99
N VAL A 183 -14.05 23.10 4.61
CA VAL A 183 -13.80 23.18 6.04
C VAL A 183 -14.23 24.53 6.58
N LEU A 184 -14.36 24.67 7.90
CA LEU A 184 -14.53 25.96 8.54
C LEU A 184 -13.20 26.69 8.70
N VAL A 185 -13.20 27.99 8.47
CA VAL A 185 -12.10 28.90 8.74
C VAL A 185 -12.57 30.08 9.59
N TYR A 186 -11.65 30.74 10.29
CA TYR A 186 -11.98 31.94 11.06
C TYR A 186 -12.30 33.13 10.13
N SER A 187 -13.43 33.81 10.36
CA SER A 187 -13.89 34.92 9.51
C SER A 187 -13.10 36.22 9.73
N LYS A 188 -12.36 36.32 10.85
CA LYS A 188 -11.47 37.43 11.23
C LYS A 188 -10.37 36.95 12.18
N ASP A 189 -9.42 37.83 12.50
CA ASP A 189 -8.44 37.58 13.56
C ASP A 189 -9.14 37.51 14.92
N LEU A 190 -8.80 36.51 15.72
CA LEU A 190 -9.36 36.31 17.07
C LEU A 190 -8.24 36.05 18.06
N THR A 191 -8.48 36.47 19.30
CA THR A 191 -7.53 36.32 20.40
C THR A 191 -7.83 35.06 21.21
N ARG A 192 -6.81 34.56 21.92
CA ARG A 192 -6.95 33.55 22.94
C ARG A 192 -8.05 33.95 23.94
N GLY A 193 -8.85 32.98 24.33
CA GLY A 193 -9.96 33.17 25.27
C GLY A 193 -11.28 33.62 24.63
N THR A 194 -11.30 33.90 23.32
CA THR A 194 -12.55 34.17 22.62
C THR A 194 -13.44 32.93 22.59
N ILE A 195 -14.72 33.10 22.93
CA ILE A 195 -15.74 32.06 22.77
C ILE A 195 -16.12 31.99 21.29
N LEU A 196 -15.92 30.83 20.68
CA LEU A 196 -16.21 30.59 19.29
C LEU A 196 -17.71 30.36 19.09
N ASN A 197 -18.25 30.94 18.02
CA ASN A 197 -19.62 30.73 17.57
C ASN A 197 -19.64 30.71 16.03
N GLU A 198 -20.80 30.45 15.44
CA GLU A 198 -20.95 30.32 13.98
C GLU A 198 -20.57 31.60 13.22
N GLU A 199 -20.91 32.78 13.75
CA GLU A 199 -20.64 34.08 13.11
C GLU A 199 -19.14 34.40 12.99
N LEU A 200 -18.32 33.77 13.84
CA LEU A 200 -16.86 33.87 13.82
C LEU A 200 -16.20 32.87 12.86
N THR A 201 -17.00 32.09 12.13
CA THR A 201 -16.54 31.08 11.18
C THR A 201 -17.19 31.24 9.81
N GLU A 202 -16.52 30.78 8.78
CA GLU A 202 -17.07 30.70 7.43
C GLU A 202 -16.57 29.43 6.72
N PRO A 203 -17.34 28.85 5.80
CA PRO A 203 -16.88 27.72 5.01
C PRO A 203 -15.86 28.17 3.95
N ALA A 204 -14.77 27.42 3.81
CA ALA A 204 -13.78 27.62 2.76
C ALA A 204 -13.23 26.28 2.25
N THR A 205 -12.78 26.25 1.00
CA THR A 205 -12.07 25.09 0.45
C THR A 205 -10.58 25.24 0.72
N LYS A 206 -9.99 24.32 1.48
CA LYS A 206 -8.57 24.37 1.89
C LYS A 206 -7.91 23.01 1.73
N ASN A 207 -6.59 23.02 1.53
CA ASN A 207 -5.79 21.80 1.55
C ASN A 207 -5.62 21.31 3.00
N VAL A 208 -6.30 20.23 3.35
CA VAL A 208 -6.31 19.67 4.72
C VAL A 208 -5.04 18.90 5.07
N LEU A 209 -4.17 18.60 4.09
CA LEU A 209 -2.92 17.87 4.31
C LEU A 209 -1.73 18.77 4.65
N SER A 210 -1.88 20.08 4.47
CA SER A 210 -0.79 21.05 4.62
C SER A 210 -0.29 21.24 6.05
N ILE A 211 -1.11 20.89 7.05
CA ILE A 211 -0.82 21.06 8.47
C ILE A 211 -1.48 19.88 9.22
N ASN A 212 -0.98 19.53 10.40
CA ASN A 212 -1.60 18.56 11.30
C ASN A 212 -2.89 19.10 11.94
N ASN A 213 -3.87 19.44 11.10
CA ASN A 213 -5.13 19.99 11.55
C ASN A 213 -6.15 18.88 11.78
N LYS A 214 -7.03 19.09 12.76
CA LYS A 214 -8.27 18.32 12.91
C LYS A 214 -9.45 19.28 12.69
N PRO A 215 -9.83 19.51 11.42
CA PRO A 215 -10.89 20.45 11.07
C PRO A 215 -12.19 20.11 11.81
N VAL A 216 -12.89 21.14 12.25
CA VAL A 216 -14.21 20.98 12.89
C VAL A 216 -15.32 21.34 11.91
N ASP A 217 -16.49 20.75 12.15
CA ASP A 217 -17.72 21.10 11.45
C ASP A 217 -18.58 22.07 12.28
N LEU A 218 -19.68 22.52 11.68
CA LEU A 218 -20.64 23.40 12.34
C LEU A 218 -21.40 22.68 13.47
N GLU A 219 -21.57 21.36 13.38
CA GLU A 219 -22.30 20.60 14.39
C GLU A 219 -21.55 20.59 15.72
N LEU A 220 -20.22 20.46 15.69
CA LEU A 220 -19.39 20.59 16.88
C LEU A 220 -19.60 21.95 17.54
N ILE A 221 -19.54 23.05 16.77
CA ILE A 221 -19.72 24.41 17.30
C ILE A 221 -21.12 24.58 17.90
N ARG A 222 -22.15 24.00 17.29
CA ARG A 222 -23.54 24.03 17.80
C ARG A 222 -23.75 23.20 19.06
N SER A 223 -22.97 22.12 19.22
CA SER A 223 -23.12 21.16 20.32
C SER A 223 -22.66 21.67 21.70
N GLY A 224 -22.03 22.84 21.77
CA GLY A 224 -21.57 23.38 23.03
C GLY A 224 -20.79 24.68 22.90
N SER A 225 -20.34 25.20 24.04
CA SER A 225 -19.50 26.40 24.08
C SER A 225 -18.03 26.04 24.02
N TYR A 226 -17.28 26.65 23.09
CA TYR A 226 -15.85 26.43 22.92
C TYR A 226 -15.07 27.73 23.01
N GLU A 227 -13.89 27.67 23.59
CA GLU A 227 -12.98 28.80 23.79
C GLU A 227 -11.66 28.55 23.08
N LEU A 228 -11.11 29.59 22.45
CA LEU A 228 -9.80 29.51 21.79
C LEU A 228 -8.66 29.38 22.81
N THR A 229 -7.76 28.42 22.59
CA THR A 229 -6.56 28.23 23.43
C THR A 229 -5.35 29.04 22.96
N LYS A 230 -5.41 29.64 21.76
CA LYS A 230 -4.39 30.53 21.19
C LYS A 230 -5.03 31.65 20.35
N ASP A 231 -4.22 32.63 19.95
CA ASP A 231 -4.60 33.59 18.91
C ASP A 231 -4.63 32.88 17.54
N VAL A 232 -5.58 33.29 16.69
CA VAL A 232 -5.80 32.71 15.35
C VAL A 232 -5.98 33.81 14.33
N LYS A 233 -5.64 33.52 13.08
CA LYS A 233 -5.74 34.47 11.97
C LYS A 233 -6.95 34.22 11.09
N LYS A 234 -7.46 35.29 10.48
CA LYS A 234 -8.49 35.19 9.43
C LYS A 234 -8.06 34.17 8.37
N GLY A 235 -8.96 33.25 8.01
CA GLY A 235 -8.74 32.26 6.96
C GLY A 235 -7.91 31.04 7.38
N GLU A 236 -7.42 30.97 8.63
CA GLU A 236 -6.88 29.75 9.23
C GLU A 236 -8.02 28.75 9.49
N ILE A 237 -7.72 27.46 9.32
CA ILE A 237 -8.70 26.37 9.54
C ILE A 237 -9.06 26.31 11.03
N VAL A 238 -10.35 26.20 11.33
CA VAL A 238 -10.82 25.96 12.69
C VAL A 238 -10.46 24.52 13.07
N ASP A 239 -9.51 24.40 13.98
CA ASP A 239 -8.95 23.11 14.41
C ASP A 239 -9.34 22.81 15.86
N SER A 240 -9.87 21.62 16.09
CA SER A 240 -10.28 21.13 17.42
C SER A 240 -9.15 21.18 18.45
N ILE A 241 -7.88 21.08 18.04
CA ILE A 241 -6.71 21.16 18.94
C ILE A 241 -6.64 22.53 19.64
N TYR A 242 -7.16 23.59 19.00
CA TYR A 242 -7.16 24.94 19.55
C TYR A 242 -8.48 25.31 20.23
N LEU A 243 -9.41 24.37 20.37
CA LEU A 243 -10.70 24.57 21.02
C LEU A 243 -10.71 23.88 22.39
N ARG A 244 -11.03 24.65 23.42
CA ARG A 244 -11.33 24.14 24.76
C ARG A 244 -12.83 24.20 25.00
N ARG A 245 -13.46 23.05 25.24
CA ARG A 245 -14.87 23.03 25.63
C ARG A 245 -15.05 23.69 26.99
N ILE A 246 -15.98 24.63 27.09
CA ILE A 246 -16.39 25.26 28.33
C ILE A 246 -17.46 24.37 28.98
N PRO A 247 -17.38 24.09 30.29
CA PRO A 247 -18.42 23.33 30.97
C PRO A 247 -19.73 24.14 31.04
N ASP A 248 -20.85 23.47 30.75
CA ASP A 248 -22.18 24.08 30.85
C ASP A 248 -22.59 24.32 32.30
N VAL A 249 -22.09 23.48 33.22
CA VAL A 249 -22.24 23.61 34.67
C VAL A 249 -20.87 23.51 35.32
N LYS A 250 -20.52 24.47 36.17
CA LYS A 250 -19.27 24.47 36.94
C LYS A 250 -19.47 23.85 38.31
N ALA A 251 -18.39 23.32 38.88
CA ALA A 251 -18.38 22.89 40.26
C ALA A 251 -18.81 24.06 41.17
N GLY A 252 -19.78 23.81 42.04
CA GLY A 252 -20.36 24.81 42.92
C GLY A 252 -21.65 25.46 42.41
N ASP A 253 -22.01 25.31 41.14
CA ASP A 253 -23.26 25.85 40.59
C ASP A 253 -24.48 25.12 41.19
N ILE A 254 -25.60 25.84 41.30
CA ILE A 254 -26.87 25.26 41.74
C ILE A 254 -27.60 24.72 40.51
N VAL A 255 -28.01 23.46 40.59
CA VAL A 255 -28.79 22.75 39.56
C VAL A 255 -30.07 22.19 40.17
N THR A 256 -31.09 22.03 39.33
CA THR A 256 -32.36 21.41 39.73
C THR A 256 -32.26 19.92 39.52
N VAL A 257 -32.42 19.12 40.58
CA VAL A 257 -32.54 17.66 40.47
C VAL A 257 -34.00 17.33 40.25
N LEU A 258 -34.30 16.56 39.20
CA LEU A 258 -35.60 15.99 38.92
C LEU A 258 -35.55 14.47 39.01
N VAL A 259 -36.46 13.92 39.80
CA VAL A 259 -36.69 12.49 39.92
C VAL A 259 -38.13 12.21 39.50
N GLU A 260 -38.31 11.33 38.53
CA GLU A 260 -39.63 10.88 38.07
C GLU A 260 -39.80 9.41 38.43
N PHE A 261 -40.88 9.08 39.14
CA PHE A 261 -41.24 7.72 39.52
C PHE A 261 -42.76 7.55 39.51
N GLU A 262 -43.25 6.62 38.70
CA GLU A 262 -44.69 6.27 38.64
C GLU A 262 -45.64 7.48 38.48
N GLY A 263 -45.23 8.47 37.69
CA GLY A 263 -46.01 9.70 37.46
C GLY A 263 -45.88 10.77 38.56
N ILE A 264 -45.09 10.52 39.61
CA ILE A 264 -44.73 11.52 40.62
C ILE A 264 -43.39 12.16 40.23
N THR A 265 -43.39 13.50 40.14
CA THR A 265 -42.15 14.29 39.93
C THR A 265 -41.74 14.94 41.24
N VAL A 266 -40.53 14.63 41.70
CA VAL A 266 -39.89 15.28 42.85
C VAL A 266 -38.78 16.19 42.33
N SER A 267 -38.75 17.44 42.80
CA SER A 267 -37.71 18.40 42.46
C SER A 267 -37.02 18.92 43.71
N THR A 268 -35.70 19.14 43.62
CA THR A 268 -34.93 19.76 44.70
C THR A 268 -33.70 20.46 44.14
N LEU A 269 -33.14 21.40 44.90
CA LEU A 269 -31.92 22.11 44.52
C LEU A 269 -30.68 21.37 45.05
N ALA A 270 -29.67 21.24 44.20
CA ALA A 270 -28.40 20.63 44.56
C ALA A 270 -27.23 21.41 43.98
N ARG A 271 -26.08 21.30 44.64
CA ARG A 271 -24.83 21.93 44.22
C ARG A 271 -23.99 20.95 43.41
N ALA A 272 -23.61 21.33 42.20
CA ALA A 272 -22.72 20.56 41.36
C ALA A 272 -21.37 20.32 42.06
N MET A 273 -20.89 19.08 42.06
CA MET A 273 -19.62 18.72 42.70
C MET A 273 -18.42 18.77 41.75
N ALA A 274 -18.68 18.81 40.44
CA ALA A 274 -17.68 18.85 39.39
C ALA A 274 -18.18 19.70 38.21
N ASN A 275 -17.26 20.07 37.31
CA ASN A 275 -17.62 20.62 36.02
C ASN A 275 -18.26 19.52 35.16
N ALA A 276 -19.30 19.85 34.42
CA ALA A 276 -19.96 18.92 33.51
C ALA A 276 -20.57 19.67 32.32
N ASN A 277 -20.75 18.94 31.22
CA ASN A 277 -21.51 19.37 30.07
C ASN A 277 -22.85 18.63 29.96
N PHE A 278 -23.77 19.16 29.17
CA PHE A 278 -25.03 18.48 28.90
C PHE A 278 -24.78 17.07 28.33
N GLY A 279 -25.53 16.09 28.84
CA GLY A 279 -25.36 14.66 28.54
C GLY A 279 -24.40 13.91 29.48
N ASP A 280 -23.56 14.62 30.24
CA ASP A 280 -22.65 14.00 31.20
C ASP A 280 -23.39 13.47 32.43
N THR A 281 -22.77 12.50 33.10
CA THR A 281 -23.20 12.08 34.43
C THR A 281 -22.56 13.01 35.45
N LEU A 282 -23.38 13.69 36.25
CA LEU A 282 -22.92 14.67 37.25
C LEU A 282 -23.38 14.23 38.65
N SER A 283 -22.46 14.30 39.61
CA SER A 283 -22.79 14.19 41.03
C SER A 283 -23.02 15.56 41.63
N VAL A 284 -24.06 15.66 42.44
CA VAL A 284 -24.51 16.91 43.07
C VAL A 284 -24.78 16.65 44.55
N ARG A 285 -24.61 17.68 45.39
CA ARG A 285 -24.94 17.65 46.81
C ARG A 285 -26.23 18.41 47.06
N ASN A 286 -27.26 17.74 47.55
CA ASN A 286 -28.52 18.38 47.92
C ASN A 286 -28.29 19.51 48.93
N VAL A 287 -28.89 20.68 48.69
CA VAL A 287 -28.63 21.88 49.50
C VAL A 287 -29.23 21.75 50.90
N GLU A 288 -30.33 21.03 51.06
CA GLU A 288 -31.07 20.91 52.33
C GLU A 288 -30.56 19.73 53.18
N SER A 289 -30.47 18.54 52.58
CA SER A 289 -30.12 17.29 53.28
C SER A 289 -28.63 16.97 53.28
N GLY A 290 -27.84 17.58 52.40
CA GLY A 290 -26.42 17.25 52.23
C GLY A 290 -26.14 15.92 51.52
N ASN A 291 -27.18 15.17 51.13
CA ASN A 291 -27.04 13.90 50.42
C ASN A 291 -26.45 14.08 49.02
N ILE A 292 -25.65 13.12 48.56
CA ILE A 292 -25.08 13.11 47.21
C ILE A 292 -26.03 12.36 46.27
N ILE A 293 -26.35 12.99 45.16
CA ILE A 293 -27.23 12.47 44.12
C ILE A 293 -26.44 12.45 42.81
N THR A 294 -26.61 11.40 42.02
CA THR A 294 -25.95 11.27 40.71
C THR A 294 -27.01 11.07 39.64
N GLY A 295 -26.87 11.76 38.52
CA GLY A 295 -27.81 11.68 37.40
C GLY A 295 -27.22 12.21 36.10
N LYS A 296 -28.05 12.28 35.07
CA LYS A 296 -27.68 12.82 33.75
C LYS A 296 -28.04 14.30 33.66
N LEU A 297 -27.07 15.14 33.30
CA LEU A 297 -27.29 16.56 33.11
C LEU A 297 -28.01 16.84 31.78
N LYS A 298 -29.04 17.67 31.82
CA LYS A 298 -29.88 18.10 30.69
C LYS A 298 -29.88 19.63 30.59
N GLU A 299 -30.26 20.13 29.42
CA GLU A 299 -30.47 21.56 29.18
C GLU A 299 -31.47 22.14 30.20
N GLY A 300 -31.26 23.39 30.62
CA GLY A 300 -32.02 24.00 31.73
C GLY A 300 -31.40 23.80 33.12
N PRO A 301 -30.06 23.67 33.19
CA PRO A 301 -29.30 22.95 34.23
C PRO A 301 -30.09 21.96 35.11
N ILE A 302 -30.64 20.92 34.48
CA ILE A 302 -31.46 19.90 35.16
C ILE A 302 -30.67 18.60 35.29
N LEU A 303 -30.59 18.04 36.50
CA LEU A 303 -30.07 16.70 36.72
C LEU A 303 -31.22 15.69 36.79
N MET A 304 -31.31 14.81 35.79
CA MET A 304 -32.33 13.75 35.73
C MET A 304 -31.80 12.46 36.37
N VAL A 305 -32.53 11.96 37.37
CA VAL A 305 -32.19 10.72 38.07
C VAL A 305 -33.18 9.64 37.67
N SER A 306 -32.70 8.57 37.06
CA SER A 306 -33.51 7.38 36.81
C SER A 306 -33.45 6.47 38.04
N LEU A 307 -34.59 6.27 38.69
CA LEU A 307 -34.73 5.22 39.68
C LEU A 307 -34.83 3.90 38.93
N GLY A 308 -33.73 3.16 38.89
CA GLY A 308 -33.65 1.85 38.24
C GLY A 308 -34.58 0.84 38.92
N GLY A 309 -35.83 0.80 38.47
CA GLY A 309 -36.78 -0.26 38.76
C GLY A 309 -36.96 -1.11 37.50
N SER A 310 -36.27 -2.24 37.44
CA SER A 310 -36.66 -3.32 36.52
C SER A 310 -38.06 -3.76 36.94
N GLN A 311 -39.09 -3.40 36.16
CA GLN A 311 -40.34 -4.14 36.23
C GLN A 311 -40.03 -5.57 35.78
N LYS A 312 -40.10 -6.49 36.74
CA LYS A 312 -40.24 -7.92 36.45
C LYS A 312 -41.70 -8.20 36.13
#